data_AF-A0AAN7IWT8-F1
#
_entry.id   AF-A0AAN7IWT8-F1
#
_cell.length_a   1.000
_cell.length_b   1.000
_cell.length_c   1.000
_cell.angle_alpha   90.00
_cell.angle_beta   90.00
_cell.angle_gamma   90.00
#
_symmetry.space_group_name_H-M   'P 1'
#
loop_
_entity.id
_entity.type
_entity.pdbx_description
1 polymer ?
#
loop_
_entity_poly.entity_id
_entity_poly.type
_entity_poly.pdbx_seq_one_letter_code
_entity_poly.pdbx_strand_id
1 'polypeptide(L)'
;MSLTIPTNLSKPILKPKLSSSPTPKSRPTIVCSSQNSNQDEQNTTSPLKAFSAALALSSILVSAPVLPANADIAGLTPCKESKQFAKREKQQIKKLESSLKLYAPDSAPALAIKASVEKTKRRFDNYGKQGLLCGSDGLPHLIVSGDQRHWGEFITPGILFLYIAGWIGWVGRSYLIAIRDEKKPTQKEIIIDVPLASSLLFRGFIWPVAAYRELVNGDLVVKDV
;
A
#
# COMPACT_ATOMS: atom_id res chain seq x y z
N MET A 1 10.32 -57.03 28.03
CA MET A 1 11.54 -57.22 27.22
C MET A 1 11.90 -55.87 26.62
N SER A 2 13.04 -55.34 27.05
CA SER A 2 13.57 -54.03 26.70
C SER A 2 14.08 -54.03 25.26
N LEU A 3 13.73 -53.02 24.46
CA LEU A 3 14.51 -52.66 23.29
C LEU A 3 14.61 -51.13 23.17
N THR A 4 15.86 -50.73 22.98
CA THR A 4 16.51 -49.46 23.25
C THR A 4 16.44 -48.51 22.06
N ILE A 5 16.20 -47.22 22.33
CA ILE A 5 16.39 -46.11 21.39
C ILE A 5 17.84 -45.64 21.53
N PRO A 6 18.67 -45.64 20.47
CA PRO A 6 20.03 -45.13 20.57
C PRO A 6 20.05 -43.59 20.51
N THR A 7 20.46 -43.00 21.62
CA THR A 7 21.00 -41.64 21.73
C THR A 7 22.43 -41.62 21.20
N ASN A 8 22.71 -40.86 20.15
CA ASN A 8 24.06 -40.46 19.78
C ASN A 8 23.99 -39.25 18.83
N LEU A 9 24.28 -38.05 19.34
CA LEU A 9 25.36 -37.18 18.85
C LEU A 9 25.25 -35.80 19.54
N SER A 10 25.87 -35.66 20.70
CA SER A 10 26.18 -34.37 21.32
C SER A 10 27.61 -33.98 20.98
N LYS A 11 27.77 -32.91 20.19
CA LYS A 11 28.98 -32.08 20.16
C LYS A 11 28.58 -30.60 20.08
N PRO A 12 28.90 -29.77 21.07
CA PRO A 12 28.71 -28.33 21.03
C PRO A 12 30.02 -27.66 20.58
N ILE A 13 29.97 -26.77 19.60
CA ILE A 13 30.99 -25.72 19.38
C ILE A 13 30.45 -24.76 18.33
N LEU A 14 30.18 -23.51 18.74
CA LEU A 14 30.65 -22.29 18.09
C LEU A 14 30.06 -21.08 18.83
N LYS A 15 30.94 -20.32 19.47
CA LYS A 15 30.68 -19.05 20.14
C LYS A 15 30.44 -17.95 19.09
N PRO A 16 29.44 -17.06 19.23
CA PRO A 16 29.45 -15.81 18.48
C PRO A 16 30.40 -14.82 19.18
N LYS A 17 31.40 -14.35 18.42
CA LYS A 17 32.34 -13.30 18.83
C LYS A 17 31.63 -11.95 18.68
N LEU A 18 31.23 -11.36 19.81
CA LEU A 18 30.73 -9.99 19.91
C LEU A 18 31.92 -9.03 19.86
N SER A 19 32.16 -8.37 18.73
CA SER A 19 32.99 -7.17 18.68
C SER A 19 32.66 -6.31 17.45
N SER A 20 31.91 -5.23 17.65
CA SER A 20 32.23 -3.93 17.06
C SER A 20 31.40 -2.85 17.75
N SER A 21 32.11 -1.93 18.39
CA SER A 21 31.56 -0.70 18.95
C SER A 21 31.20 0.25 17.82
N PRO A 22 30.00 0.82 17.74
CA PRO A 22 29.75 1.95 16.87
C PRO A 22 30.30 3.22 17.52
N THR A 23 31.25 3.87 16.84
CA THR A 23 31.69 5.23 17.17
C THR A 23 30.53 6.22 16.94
N PRO A 24 30.28 7.17 17.85
CA PRO A 24 29.24 8.17 17.63
C PRO A 24 29.73 9.20 16.60
N LYS A 25 29.14 9.18 15.40
CA LYS A 25 29.29 10.27 14.43
C LYS A 25 28.48 11.48 14.92
N SER A 26 29.18 12.60 15.06
CA SER A 26 28.65 13.92 15.43
C SER A 26 27.48 14.33 14.53
N ARG A 27 26.32 14.65 15.12
CA ARG A 27 25.23 15.37 14.47
C ARG A 27 25.51 16.87 14.59
N PRO A 28 25.33 17.69 13.53
CA PRO A 28 25.36 19.13 13.69
C PRO A 28 24.12 19.58 14.48
N THR A 29 24.37 20.12 15.67
CA THR A 29 23.36 20.81 16.48
C THR A 29 23.14 22.19 15.86
N ILE A 30 21.96 22.41 15.27
CA ILE A 30 21.54 23.74 14.83
C ILE A 30 21.12 24.52 16.10
N VAL A 31 21.96 25.46 16.49
CA VAL A 31 21.69 26.41 17.58
C VAL A 31 20.98 27.63 16.96
N CYS A 32 19.69 27.79 17.25
CA CYS A 32 18.98 29.04 16.99
C CYS A 32 19.31 30.03 18.11
N SER A 33 20.01 31.11 17.78
CA SER A 33 20.11 32.29 18.64
C SER A 33 19.18 33.36 18.09
N SER A 34 18.15 33.74 18.86
CA SER A 34 17.33 34.91 18.57
C SER A 34 18.03 36.15 19.14
N GLN A 35 18.47 37.07 18.29
CA GLN A 35 18.85 38.40 18.71
C GLN A 35 17.63 39.30 18.63
N ASN A 36 17.23 39.80 19.79
CA ASN A 36 16.27 40.88 19.94
C ASN A 36 16.95 42.19 19.54
N SER A 37 16.18 43.02 18.85
CA SER A 37 16.52 44.30 18.26
C SER A 37 17.02 45.34 19.28
N ASN A 38 17.95 46.20 18.86
CA ASN A 38 17.89 47.63 19.16
C ASN A 38 18.56 48.44 18.04
N GLN A 39 18.00 49.63 17.85
CA GLN A 39 18.02 50.50 16.69
C GLN A 39 19.38 51.13 16.39
N ASP A 40 19.65 51.38 15.10
CA ASP A 40 20.12 52.70 14.66
C ASP A 40 19.76 52.95 13.19
N GLU A 41 19.42 54.20 12.93
CA GLU A 41 18.87 54.80 11.72
C GLU A 41 19.98 55.10 10.69
N GLN A 42 19.75 54.85 9.38
CA GLN A 42 20.05 55.80 8.28
C GLN A 42 19.78 55.21 6.87
N ASN A 43 18.83 55.85 6.18
CA ASN A 43 18.66 56.09 4.75
C ASN A 43 19.44 55.25 3.72
N THR A 44 18.75 54.44 2.92
CA THR A 44 18.73 54.53 1.43
C THR A 44 17.69 53.59 0.81
N THR A 45 17.26 53.92 -0.41
CA THR A 45 16.05 53.55 -1.15
C THR A 45 15.97 52.10 -1.70
N SER A 46 14.85 51.39 -1.42
CA SER A 46 14.19 50.25 -2.15
C SER A 46 14.99 48.94 -2.42
N PRO A 47 14.39 47.71 -2.55
CA PRO A 47 13.00 47.31 -2.81
C PRO A 47 12.47 46.16 -1.89
N LEU A 48 12.70 46.21 -0.57
CA LEU A 48 12.35 45.10 0.34
C LEU A 48 10.96 45.19 1.00
N LYS A 49 10.28 46.35 0.89
CA LYS A 49 8.96 46.57 1.50
C LYS A 49 7.81 45.86 0.80
N ALA A 50 7.93 45.55 -0.50
CA ALA A 50 6.89 44.87 -1.27
C ALA A 50 6.76 43.38 -0.92
N PHE A 51 7.84 42.73 -0.46
CA PHE A 51 7.83 41.32 -0.11
C PHE A 51 7.28 41.04 1.30
N SER A 52 7.44 41.97 2.25
CA SER A 52 6.85 41.84 3.59
C SER A 52 5.32 42.00 3.60
N ALA A 53 4.77 42.87 2.74
CA ALA A 53 3.33 43.04 2.61
C ALA A 53 2.65 41.81 1.96
N ALA A 54 3.33 41.16 0.99
CA ALA A 54 2.83 39.94 0.36
C ALA A 54 2.80 38.73 1.32
N LEU A 55 3.81 38.60 2.20
CA LEU A 55 3.83 37.55 3.23
C LEU A 55 2.76 37.78 4.31
N ALA A 56 2.51 39.02 4.73
CA ALA A 56 1.48 39.32 5.71
C ALA A 56 0.05 39.06 5.19
N LEU A 57 -0.21 39.32 3.92
CA LEU A 57 -1.51 39.02 3.29
C LEU A 57 -1.74 37.51 3.07
N SER A 58 -0.67 36.72 2.91
CA SER A 58 -0.78 35.25 2.80
C SER A 58 -1.16 34.57 4.12
N SER A 59 -0.88 35.20 5.27
CA SER A 59 -1.15 34.61 6.60
C SER A 59 -2.61 34.74 7.05
N ILE A 60 -3.38 35.68 6.47
CA ILE A 60 -4.78 35.93 6.85
C ILE A 60 -5.76 34.94 6.19
N LEU A 61 -5.37 34.28 5.10
CA LEU A 61 -6.23 33.27 4.42
C LEU A 61 -6.18 31.88 5.06
N VAL A 62 -5.30 31.63 6.03
CA VAL A 62 -5.17 30.32 6.71
C VAL A 62 -6.06 30.22 7.97
N SER A 63 -6.65 31.33 8.41
CA SER A 63 -7.41 31.40 9.68
C SER A 63 -8.92 31.18 9.53
N ALA A 64 -9.41 30.84 8.32
CA ALA A 64 -10.80 30.45 8.17
C ALA A 64 -11.01 29.06 8.80
N PRO A 65 -12.05 28.85 9.63
CA PRO A 65 -12.41 27.52 10.09
C PRO A 65 -12.84 26.71 8.86
N VAL A 66 -11.95 25.82 8.40
CA VAL A 66 -12.29 24.75 7.47
C VAL A 66 -13.31 23.87 8.16
N LEU A 67 -14.59 24.19 7.95
CA LEU A 67 -15.66 23.22 8.14
C LEU A 67 -15.24 21.96 7.37
N PRO A 68 -15.41 20.75 7.95
CA PRO A 68 -15.15 19.52 7.22
C PRO A 68 -16.05 19.55 5.99
N ALA A 69 -15.45 19.81 4.83
CA ALA A 69 -16.12 19.61 3.56
C ALA A 69 -16.35 18.10 3.45
N ASN A 70 -17.52 17.66 3.93
CA ASN A 70 -18.15 16.47 3.41
C ASN A 70 -18.44 16.79 1.95
N ALA A 71 -17.46 16.50 1.10
CA ALA A 71 -17.73 16.40 -0.31
C ALA A 71 -18.72 15.24 -0.46
N ASP A 72 -20.01 15.59 -0.54
CA ASP A 72 -21.06 14.71 -1.02
C ASP A 72 -20.75 14.39 -2.48
N ILE A 73 -19.85 13.41 -2.68
CA ILE A 73 -19.48 12.93 -3.99
C ILE A 73 -20.71 12.23 -4.55
N ALA A 74 -21.37 12.89 -5.50
CA ALA A 74 -22.57 12.41 -6.19
C ALA A 74 -23.79 12.08 -5.31
N GLY A 75 -23.92 12.69 -4.12
CA GLY A 75 -25.05 12.47 -3.21
C GLY A 75 -25.05 11.10 -2.53
N LEU A 76 -23.89 10.43 -2.48
CA LEU A 76 -23.73 9.17 -1.76
C LEU A 76 -23.44 9.44 -0.28
N THR A 77 -24.22 8.79 0.58
CA THR A 77 -24.04 8.87 2.03
C THR A 77 -23.03 7.82 2.51
N PRO A 78 -22.28 8.05 3.60
CA PRO A 78 -21.45 7.02 4.21
C PRO A 78 -22.25 5.76 4.54
N CYS A 79 -21.75 4.57 4.15
CA CYS A 79 -22.45 3.30 4.36
C CYS A 79 -22.77 3.02 5.84
N LYS A 80 -22.00 3.59 6.77
CA LYS A 80 -22.25 3.51 8.22
C LYS A 80 -23.59 4.11 8.63
N GLU A 81 -24.05 5.14 7.92
CA GLU A 81 -25.26 5.91 8.27
C GLU A 81 -26.46 5.55 7.38
N SER A 82 -26.25 4.75 6.33
CA SER A 82 -27.31 4.35 5.40
C SER A 82 -28.27 3.34 6.04
N LYS A 83 -29.53 3.75 6.17
CA LYS A 83 -30.63 2.87 6.63
C LYS A 83 -30.84 1.66 5.72
N GLN A 84 -30.59 1.82 4.41
CA GLN A 84 -30.76 0.74 3.43
C GLN A 84 -29.67 -0.32 3.56
N PHE A 85 -28.43 0.09 3.86
CA PHE A 85 -27.32 -0.83 4.15
C PHE A 85 -27.60 -1.69 5.38
N ALA A 86 -28.07 -1.08 6.48
CA ALA A 86 -28.47 -1.81 7.69
C ALA A 86 -29.68 -2.75 7.47
N LYS A 87 -30.61 -2.37 6.57
CA LYS A 87 -31.74 -3.24 6.19
C LYS A 87 -31.25 -4.49 5.45
N ARG A 88 -30.29 -4.36 4.53
CA ARG A 88 -29.66 -5.47 3.79
C ARG A 88 -28.94 -6.42 4.75
N GLU A 89 -28.18 -5.89 5.70
CA GLU A 89 -27.49 -6.68 6.71
C GLU A 89 -28.49 -7.55 7.50
N LYS A 90 -29.54 -6.93 8.06
CA LYS A 90 -30.58 -7.62 8.81
C LYS A 90 -31.29 -8.68 7.96
N GLN A 91 -31.56 -8.41 6.68
CA GLN A 91 -32.18 -9.38 5.79
C GLN A 91 -31.28 -10.60 5.53
N GLN A 92 -29.97 -10.39 5.32
CA GLN A 92 -29.02 -11.48 5.13
C GLN A 92 -28.85 -12.32 6.40
N ILE A 93 -28.75 -11.68 7.57
CA ILE A 93 -28.68 -12.36 8.86
C ILE A 93 -29.95 -13.16 9.11
N LYS A 94 -31.14 -12.57 8.91
CA LYS A 94 -32.41 -13.27 9.06
C LYS A 94 -32.52 -14.50 8.14
N LYS A 95 -32.02 -14.42 6.91
CA LYS A 95 -32.00 -15.57 5.98
C LYS A 95 -31.11 -16.69 6.54
N LEU A 96 -29.91 -16.37 7.01
CA LEU A 96 -28.99 -17.34 7.63
C LEU A 96 -29.56 -17.93 8.92
N GLU A 97 -30.19 -17.12 9.78
CA GLU A 97 -30.85 -17.57 11.00
C GLU A 97 -32.08 -18.43 10.70
N SER A 98 -32.82 -18.13 9.63
CA SER A 98 -33.93 -18.99 9.20
C SER A 98 -33.43 -20.36 8.77
N SER A 99 -32.28 -20.44 8.07
CA SER A 99 -31.63 -21.71 7.73
C SER A 99 -31.06 -22.42 8.96
N LEU A 100 -30.58 -21.69 9.96
CA LEU A 100 -30.04 -22.26 11.20
C LEU A 100 -31.11 -23.06 11.96
N LYS A 101 -32.38 -22.62 11.93
CA LYS A 101 -33.50 -23.29 12.62
C LYS A 101 -33.83 -24.68 12.07
N LEU A 102 -33.42 -25.00 10.84
CA LEU A 102 -33.65 -26.32 10.24
C LEU A 102 -32.68 -27.38 10.75
N TYR A 103 -31.60 -26.99 11.43
CA TYR A 103 -30.53 -27.89 11.86
C TYR A 103 -30.43 -27.95 13.39
N ALA A 104 -30.02 -29.10 13.91
CA ALA A 104 -29.74 -29.26 15.33
C ALA A 104 -28.53 -28.38 15.75
N PRO A 105 -28.54 -27.80 16.97
CA PRO A 105 -27.59 -26.76 17.39
C PRO A 105 -26.12 -27.23 17.51
N ASP A 106 -25.91 -28.54 17.61
CA ASP A 106 -24.66 -29.28 17.74
C ASP A 106 -24.17 -29.90 16.42
N SER A 107 -24.97 -29.81 15.36
CA SER A 107 -24.61 -30.35 14.05
C SER A 107 -23.53 -29.50 13.33
N ALA A 108 -22.66 -30.14 12.56
CA ALA A 108 -21.68 -29.47 11.70
C ALA A 108 -22.26 -28.34 10.81
N PRO A 109 -23.43 -28.47 10.16
CA PRO A 109 -24.01 -27.38 9.39
C PRO A 109 -24.42 -26.17 10.25
N ALA A 110 -24.86 -26.39 11.50
CA ALA A 110 -25.21 -25.29 12.39
C ALA A 110 -23.96 -24.46 12.78
N LEU A 111 -22.81 -25.09 12.98
CA LEU A 111 -21.55 -24.40 13.23
C LEU A 111 -21.10 -23.59 12.01
N ALA A 112 -21.19 -24.16 10.81
CA ALA A 112 -20.86 -23.47 9.56
C ALA A 112 -21.76 -22.26 9.30
N ILE A 113 -23.06 -22.35 9.61
CA ILE A 113 -24.00 -21.23 9.49
C ILE A 113 -23.67 -20.14 10.51
N LYS A 114 -23.36 -20.48 11.77
CA LYS A 114 -22.90 -19.51 12.79
C LYS A 114 -21.63 -18.77 12.34
N ALA A 115 -20.64 -19.48 11.80
CA ALA A 115 -19.44 -18.87 11.24
C ALA A 115 -19.76 -17.95 10.04
N SER A 116 -20.74 -18.33 9.21
CA SER A 116 -21.19 -17.51 8.08
C SER A 116 -21.92 -16.23 8.53
N VAL A 117 -22.71 -16.31 9.60
CA VAL A 117 -23.34 -15.13 10.23
C VAL A 117 -22.26 -14.18 10.75
N GLU A 118 -21.26 -14.70 11.46
CA GLU A 118 -20.16 -13.89 11.97
C GLU A 118 -19.34 -13.25 10.83
N LYS A 119 -19.00 -14.03 9.79
CA LYS A 119 -18.29 -13.52 8.61
C LYS A 119 -19.09 -12.44 7.90
N THR A 120 -20.42 -12.57 7.85
CA THR A 120 -21.31 -11.57 7.27
C THR A 120 -21.29 -10.29 8.09
N LYS A 121 -21.47 -10.37 9.41
CA LYS A 121 -21.36 -9.21 10.31
C LYS A 121 -20.02 -8.49 10.16
N ARG A 122 -18.91 -9.24 10.25
CA ARG A 122 -17.55 -8.71 10.04
C ARG A 122 -17.39 -8.01 8.68
N ARG A 123 -18.00 -8.54 7.61
CA ARG A 123 -17.96 -7.92 6.28
C ARG A 123 -18.71 -6.59 6.25
N PHE A 124 -19.93 -6.54 6.78
CA PHE A 124 -20.71 -5.29 6.86
C PHE A 124 -20.02 -4.25 7.75
N ASP A 125 -19.43 -4.68 8.87
CA ASP A 125 -18.63 -3.81 9.75
C ASP A 125 -17.39 -3.25 9.04
N ASN A 126 -16.66 -4.09 8.29
CA ASN A 126 -15.49 -3.65 7.53
C ASN A 126 -15.87 -2.62 6.46
N TYR A 127 -16.96 -2.85 5.73
CA TYR A 127 -17.46 -1.91 4.74
C TYR A 127 -17.91 -0.57 5.36
N GLY A 128 -18.53 -0.61 6.54
CA GLY A 128 -18.90 0.60 7.29
C GLY A 128 -17.69 1.37 7.87
N LYS A 129 -16.60 0.68 8.19
CA LYS A 129 -15.36 1.28 8.72
C LYS A 129 -14.43 1.85 7.64
N GLN A 130 -14.44 1.25 6.45
CA GLN A 130 -13.61 1.66 5.31
C GLN A 130 -14.03 3.00 4.68
N GLY A 131 -15.10 3.63 5.20
CA GLY A 131 -15.57 4.91 4.69
C GLY A 131 -16.27 4.81 3.34
N LEU A 132 -16.65 3.60 2.91
CA LEU A 132 -17.33 3.37 1.64
C LEU A 132 -18.62 4.20 1.58
N LEU A 133 -18.90 4.72 0.39
CA LEU A 133 -20.07 5.52 0.11
C LEU A 133 -21.18 4.63 -0.46
N CYS A 134 -22.39 4.72 0.09
CA CYS A 134 -23.55 3.94 -0.29
C CYS A 134 -24.56 4.81 -1.04
N GLY A 135 -25.04 4.31 -2.18
CA GLY A 135 -26.15 4.91 -2.92
C GLY A 135 -27.53 4.61 -2.29
N SER A 136 -28.60 5.00 -3.00
CA SER A 136 -29.99 4.76 -2.60
C SER A 136 -30.33 3.27 -2.41
N ASP A 137 -29.60 2.38 -3.06
CA ASP A 137 -29.82 0.93 -2.98
C ASP A 137 -29.22 0.28 -1.72
N GLY A 138 -28.42 1.05 -0.96
CA GLY A 138 -27.67 0.57 0.20
C GLY A 138 -26.52 -0.36 -0.17
N LEU A 139 -25.98 -0.24 -1.38
CA LEU A 139 -24.79 -0.96 -1.82
C LEU A 139 -23.57 -0.02 -1.79
N PRO A 140 -22.39 -0.48 -1.35
CA PRO A 140 -21.16 0.28 -1.42
C PRO A 140 -20.75 0.54 -2.87
N HIS A 141 -20.53 1.79 -3.23
CA HIS A 141 -19.99 2.23 -4.51
C HIS A 141 -18.55 2.68 -4.31
N LEU A 142 -17.73 2.48 -5.35
CA LEU A 142 -16.32 2.87 -5.34
C LEU A 142 -16.15 4.18 -6.12
N ILE A 143 -15.33 5.09 -5.61
CA ILE A 143 -14.97 6.34 -6.27
C ILE A 143 -13.57 6.23 -6.85
N VAL A 144 -13.48 6.25 -8.18
CA VAL A 144 -12.21 6.15 -8.92
C VAL A 144 -11.59 7.50 -9.28
N SER A 145 -12.16 8.61 -8.80
CA SER A 145 -11.78 9.97 -9.19
C SER A 145 -10.45 10.47 -8.62
N GLY A 146 -9.75 9.66 -7.81
CA GLY A 146 -8.46 10.06 -7.22
C GLY A 146 -8.57 11.03 -6.04
N ASP A 147 -9.73 11.08 -5.37
CA ASP A 147 -9.90 11.82 -4.11
C ASP A 147 -9.13 11.13 -2.96
N GLN A 148 -8.33 11.90 -2.21
CA GLN A 148 -7.44 11.42 -1.15
C GLN A 148 -8.16 10.53 -0.13
N ARG A 149 -9.42 10.84 0.20
CA ARG A 149 -10.23 10.08 1.18
C ARG A 149 -10.57 8.67 0.71
N HIS A 150 -10.57 8.42 -0.60
CA HIS A 150 -10.97 7.17 -1.23
C HIS A 150 -9.81 6.50 -2.02
N TRP A 151 -8.56 6.94 -1.82
CA TRP A 151 -7.38 6.33 -2.46
C TRP A 151 -7.18 4.85 -2.15
N GLY A 152 -7.68 4.39 -1.00
CA GLY A 152 -7.66 2.98 -0.63
C GLY A 152 -8.55 2.10 -1.52
N GLU A 153 -9.54 2.67 -2.20
CA GLU A 153 -10.52 1.92 -2.99
C GLU A 153 -9.98 1.50 -4.35
N PHE A 154 -9.24 2.38 -5.03
CA PHE A 154 -8.78 2.13 -6.40
C PHE A 154 -7.29 2.43 -6.63
N ILE A 155 -6.76 3.55 -6.13
CA ILE A 155 -5.38 3.96 -6.43
C ILE A 155 -4.36 3.01 -5.78
N THR A 156 -4.55 2.69 -4.49
CA THR A 156 -3.66 1.77 -3.76
C THR A 156 -3.63 0.37 -4.38
N PRO A 157 -4.78 -0.31 -4.62
CA PRO A 157 -4.76 -1.60 -5.30
C PRO A 157 -4.34 -1.50 -6.78
N GLY A 158 -4.61 -0.38 -7.45
CA GLY A 158 -4.22 -0.14 -8.84
C GLY A 158 -2.70 -0.01 -9.03
N ILE A 159 -2.03 0.77 -8.17
CA ILE A 159 -0.55 0.87 -8.17
C ILE A 159 0.06 -0.48 -7.81
N LEU A 160 -0.52 -1.21 -6.84
CA LEU A 160 -0.07 -2.56 -6.50
C LEU A 160 -0.19 -3.51 -7.70
N PHE A 161 -1.30 -3.45 -8.43
CA PHE A 161 -1.50 -4.23 -9.65
C PHE A 161 -0.46 -3.89 -10.72
N LEU A 162 -0.26 -2.61 -11.03
CA LEU A 162 0.73 -2.17 -12.02
C LEU A 162 2.15 -2.56 -11.60
N TYR A 163 2.46 -2.51 -10.31
CA TYR A 163 3.75 -2.96 -9.79
C TYR A 163 3.99 -4.44 -10.01
N ILE A 164 3.00 -5.29 -9.73
CA ILE A 164 3.10 -6.75 -9.94
C ILE A 164 3.15 -7.07 -11.44
N ALA A 165 2.28 -6.46 -12.25
CA ALA A 165 2.25 -6.67 -13.69
C ALA A 165 3.55 -6.23 -14.37
N GLY A 166 4.07 -5.06 -13.98
CA GLY A 166 5.35 -4.54 -14.46
C GLY A 166 6.54 -5.41 -14.01
N TRP A 167 6.51 -5.95 -12.79
CA TRP A 167 7.53 -6.92 -12.34
C TRP A 167 7.53 -8.16 -13.22
N ILE A 168 6.37 -8.79 -13.44
CA ILE A 168 6.24 -9.98 -14.29
C ILE A 168 6.74 -9.69 -15.71
N GLY A 169 6.30 -8.58 -16.31
CA GLY A 169 6.72 -8.17 -17.64
C GLY A 169 8.23 -7.90 -17.73
N TRP A 170 8.81 -7.24 -16.73
CA TRP A 170 10.22 -6.92 -16.69
C TRP A 170 11.11 -8.15 -16.58
N VAL A 171 10.73 -9.11 -15.74
CA VAL A 171 11.45 -10.38 -15.61
C VAL A 171 11.36 -11.19 -16.89
N GLY A 172 10.18 -11.25 -17.51
CA GLY A 172 10.00 -11.90 -18.82
C GLY A 172 10.90 -11.29 -19.89
N ARG A 173 10.89 -9.97 -20.05
CA ARG A 173 11.78 -9.25 -20.98
C ARG A 173 13.25 -9.55 -20.69
N SER A 174 13.66 -9.45 -19.43
CA SER A 174 15.07 -9.64 -19.04
C SER A 174 15.55 -11.08 -19.28
N TYR A 175 14.67 -12.07 -19.07
CA TYR A 175 14.97 -13.48 -19.37
C TYR A 175 15.16 -13.71 -20.87
N LEU A 176 14.23 -13.20 -21.70
CA LEU A 176 14.31 -13.32 -23.15
C LEU A 176 15.56 -12.64 -23.73
N ILE A 177 15.97 -11.49 -23.20
CA ILE A 177 17.21 -10.81 -23.60
C ILE A 177 18.43 -11.64 -23.21
N ALA A 178 18.46 -12.22 -22.01
CA ALA A 178 19.60 -13.01 -21.53
C ALA A 178 19.83 -14.30 -22.33
N ILE A 179 18.76 -14.95 -22.82
CA ILE A 179 18.87 -16.19 -23.60
C ILE A 179 19.09 -15.96 -25.10
N ARG A 180 18.87 -14.75 -25.62
CA ARG A 180 18.95 -14.45 -27.06
C ARG A 180 20.33 -14.75 -27.66
N ASP A 181 21.39 -14.53 -26.89
CA ASP A 181 22.78 -14.69 -27.34
C ASP A 181 23.31 -16.13 -27.13
N GLU A 182 22.49 -17.04 -26.61
CA GLU A 182 22.86 -18.45 -26.46
C GLU A 182 22.79 -19.23 -27.78
N LYS A 183 23.50 -20.36 -27.85
CA LYS A 183 23.57 -21.20 -29.06
C LYS A 183 22.22 -21.77 -29.49
N LYS A 184 21.26 -21.93 -28.57
CA LYS A 184 19.93 -22.52 -28.79
C LYS A 184 18.86 -21.82 -27.93
N PRO A 185 18.44 -20.59 -28.26
CA PRO A 185 17.50 -19.82 -27.45
C PRO A 185 16.13 -20.52 -27.32
N THR A 186 15.64 -21.12 -28.41
CA THR A 186 14.36 -21.86 -28.44
C THR A 186 14.30 -23.03 -27.47
N GLN A 187 15.44 -23.66 -27.16
CA GLN A 187 15.50 -24.75 -26.20
C GLN A 187 15.36 -24.25 -24.76
N LYS A 188 15.86 -23.03 -24.46
CA LYS A 188 15.79 -22.37 -23.14
C LYS A 188 14.43 -21.70 -22.87
N GLU A 189 13.59 -21.57 -23.89
CA GLU A 189 12.18 -21.19 -23.76
C GLU A 189 11.31 -22.38 -23.33
N ILE A 190 11.56 -23.57 -23.89
CA ILE A 190 10.83 -24.80 -23.55
C ILE A 190 11.29 -25.36 -22.20
N ILE A 191 12.60 -25.43 -22.00
CA ILE A 191 13.23 -25.87 -20.74
C ILE A 191 13.82 -24.64 -20.08
N ILE A 192 13.05 -24.05 -19.17
CA ILE A 192 13.44 -22.82 -18.48
C ILE A 192 14.66 -23.06 -17.61
N ASP A 193 15.63 -22.16 -17.75
CA ASP A 193 16.79 -22.11 -16.88
C ASP A 193 16.39 -21.50 -15.52
N VAL A 194 15.95 -22.39 -14.62
CA VAL A 194 15.49 -22.02 -13.27
C VAL A 194 16.50 -21.16 -12.48
N PRO A 195 17.81 -21.47 -12.44
CA PRO A 195 18.74 -20.63 -11.67
C PRO A 195 18.91 -19.24 -12.28
N LEU A 196 18.94 -19.12 -13.62
CA LEU A 196 18.99 -17.82 -14.28
C LEU A 196 17.69 -17.01 -14.05
N ALA A 197 16.53 -17.66 -14.21
CA ALA A 197 15.22 -17.05 -13.98
C ALA A 197 15.05 -16.56 -12.53
N SER A 198 15.48 -17.35 -11.54
CA SER A 198 15.46 -16.96 -10.12
C SER A 198 16.29 -15.70 -9.86
N SER A 199 17.49 -15.61 -10.46
CA SER A 199 18.35 -14.43 -10.33
C SER A 199 17.74 -13.17 -10.94
N LEU A 200 16.97 -13.31 -12.03
CA LEU A 200 16.27 -12.21 -12.69
C LEU A 200 14.99 -11.80 -11.96
N LEU A 201 14.28 -12.76 -11.35
CA LEU A 201 13.10 -12.52 -10.52
C LEU A 201 13.40 -11.50 -9.41
N PHE A 202 14.51 -11.66 -8.69
CA PHE A 202 14.91 -10.70 -7.64
C PHE A 202 15.33 -9.33 -8.19
N ARG A 203 15.93 -9.27 -9.38
CA ARG A 203 16.26 -7.99 -10.05
C ARG A 203 15.00 -7.24 -10.50
N GLY A 204 13.91 -7.95 -10.78
CA GLY A 204 12.63 -7.36 -11.14
C GLY A 204 11.97 -6.54 -10.03
N PHE A 205 12.43 -6.59 -8.78
CA PHE A 205 11.86 -5.76 -7.72
C PHE A 205 12.13 -4.26 -7.93
N ILE A 206 13.29 -3.89 -8.50
CA ILE A 206 13.62 -2.49 -8.80
C ILE A 206 13.17 -2.06 -10.22
N TRP A 207 12.25 -2.81 -10.84
CA TRP A 207 11.85 -2.59 -12.23
C TRP A 207 11.39 -1.17 -12.57
N PRO A 208 10.66 -0.41 -11.71
CA PRO A 208 10.17 0.91 -12.13
C PRO A 208 11.32 1.88 -12.41
N VAL A 209 12.38 1.81 -11.61
CA VAL A 209 13.56 2.66 -11.76
C VAL A 209 14.42 2.16 -12.93
N ALA A 210 14.64 0.86 -13.04
CA ALA A 210 15.41 0.27 -14.13
C ALA A 210 14.77 0.54 -15.50
N ALA A 211 13.46 0.29 -15.62
CA ALA A 211 12.70 0.56 -16.83
C ALA A 211 12.70 2.05 -17.19
N TYR A 212 12.55 2.94 -16.21
CA TYR A 212 12.62 4.38 -16.46
C TYR A 212 14.00 4.82 -16.95
N ARG A 213 15.09 4.26 -16.39
CA ARG A 213 16.45 4.53 -16.86
C ARG A 213 16.69 4.01 -18.28
N GLU A 214 16.28 2.79 -18.59
CA GLU A 214 16.40 2.22 -19.94
C GLU A 214 15.52 2.95 -20.96
N LEU A 215 14.36 3.48 -20.56
CA LEU A 215 13.52 4.32 -21.40
C LEU A 215 14.23 5.64 -21.76
N VAL A 216 14.83 6.31 -20.77
CA VAL A 216 15.57 7.57 -20.99
C VAL A 216 16.85 7.35 -21.80
N ASN A 217 17.52 6.22 -21.60
CA ASN A 217 18.72 5.86 -22.34
C ASN A 217 18.42 5.38 -23.78
N GLY A 218 17.17 5.01 -24.07
CA GLY A 218 16.75 4.53 -25.38
C GLY A 218 17.01 3.03 -25.63
N ASP A 219 17.36 2.25 -24.60
CA ASP A 219 17.58 0.80 -24.69
C ASP A 219 16.27 -0.02 -24.54
N LEU A 220 15.17 0.64 -24.16
CA LEU A 220 13.88 -0.03 -23.98
C LEU A 220 13.22 -0.38 -25.33
N VAL A 221 13.39 0.47 -26.34
CA VAL A 221 12.69 0.39 -27.62
C VAL A 221 13.72 0.18 -28.74
N VAL A 222 13.41 -0.72 -29.67
CA VAL A 222 14.23 -0.87 -30.88
C VAL A 222 13.95 0.30 -31.80
N LYS A 223 14.99 0.92 -32.38
CA LYS A 223 14.80 1.93 -33.41
C LYS A 223 14.31 1.21 -34.67
N ASP A 224 13.11 1.54 -35.11
CA ASP A 224 12.66 1.16 -36.44
C ASP A 224 13.55 1.87 -37.46
N VAL A 225 14.00 1.09 -38.45
CA VAL A 225 14.84 1.52 -39.57
C VAL A 225 14.16 2.62 -40.37
#